data_AF-A0A9X3X6R4-F1
#
_entry.id   AF-A0A9X3X6R4-F1
#
_cell.length_a   1.000
_cell.length_b   1.000
_cell.length_c   1.000
_cell.angle_alpha   90.00
_cell.angle_beta   90.00
_cell.angle_gamma   90.00
#
_symmetry.space_group_name_H-M   'P 1'
#
loop_
_entity.id
_entity.type
_entity.pdbx_description
1 polymer ?
#
loop_
_entity_poly.entity_id
_entity_poly.type
_entity_poly.pdbx_seq_one_letter_code
_entity_poly.pdbx_strand_id
1 'polypeptide(L)'
;MNILRRVAHAVLDLEKIRCEKTVNVFRKIGLYRRILESTGTEPKIAAEIEAQMLSIMDEGIVEQYALFSRLVRGELAFAEFVQQWKVWYVEYAAWCDRVSLDAFRHAA
;
A
#
# COMPACT_ATOMS: atom_id res chain seq x y z
N MET A 1 22.52 -3.64 -18.82
CA MET A 1 21.09 -3.22 -18.76
C MET A 1 20.86 -2.11 -19.79
N ASN A 2 19.92 -2.25 -20.74
CA ASN A 2 19.71 -1.24 -21.80
C ASN A 2 19.06 0.05 -21.25
N ILE A 3 19.08 1.13 -22.04
CA ILE A 3 18.56 2.44 -21.63
C ILE A 3 17.07 2.38 -21.23
N LEU A 4 16.26 1.58 -21.92
CA LEU A 4 14.84 1.41 -21.63
C LEU A 4 14.59 0.80 -20.25
N ARG A 5 15.35 -0.24 -19.88
CA ARG A 5 15.25 -0.86 -18.54
C ARG A 5 15.70 0.10 -17.44
N ARG A 6 16.72 0.93 -17.69
CA ARG A 6 17.17 1.95 -16.74
C ARG A 6 16.10 3.03 -16.52
N VAL A 7 15.46 3.49 -17.59
CA VAL A 7 14.35 4.46 -17.51
C VAL A 7 13.15 3.84 -16.78
N ALA A 8 12.78 2.60 -17.10
CA ALA A 8 11.69 1.90 -16.42
C ALA A 8 11.95 1.76 -14.91
N HIS A 9 13.20 1.47 -14.51
CA HIS A 9 13.56 1.38 -13.10
C HIS A 9 13.47 2.75 -12.41
N ALA A 10 13.98 3.81 -13.05
CA ALA A 10 13.90 5.16 -12.51
C ALA A 10 12.44 5.65 -12.35
N VAL A 11 11.56 5.30 -13.28
CA VAL A 11 10.11 5.59 -13.14
C VAL A 11 9.53 4.83 -11.95
N LEU A 12 9.87 3.55 -11.79
CA LEU A 12 9.42 2.75 -10.65
C LEU A 12 9.91 3.31 -9.30
N ASP A 13 11.17 3.77 -9.24
CA ASP A 13 11.75 4.42 -8.06
C ASP A 13 10.99 5.70 -7.69
N LEU A 14 10.69 6.54 -8.69
CA LEU A 14 9.92 7.77 -8.49
C LEU A 14 8.50 7.49 -7.99
N GLU A 15 7.86 6.46 -8.54
CA GLU A 15 6.52 6.04 -8.12
C GLU A 15 6.49 5.53 -6.69
N LYS A 16 7.47 4.71 -6.28
CA LYS A 16 7.63 4.30 -4.88
C LYS A 16 7.73 5.51 -3.95
N ILE A 17 8.65 6.44 -4.25
CA ILE A 17 8.87 7.64 -3.44
C ILE A 17 7.59 8.48 -3.36
N ARG A 18 6.84 8.59 -4.46
CA ARG A 18 5.57 9.32 -4.49
C ARG A 18 4.54 8.68 -3.57
N CYS A 19 4.38 7.36 -3.63
CA CYS A 19 3.45 6.62 -2.76
C CYS A 19 3.83 6.76 -1.28
N GLU A 20 5.11 6.60 -0.93
CA GLU A 20 5.61 6.76 0.45
C GLU A 20 5.34 8.18 0.98
N LYS A 21 5.56 9.20 0.15
CA LYS A 21 5.26 10.60 0.51
C LYS A 21 3.77 10.79 0.77
N THR A 22 2.91 10.20 -0.04
CA THR A 22 1.45 10.26 0.15
C THR A 22 1.03 9.64 1.48
N VAL A 23 1.52 8.44 1.81
CA VAL A 23 1.22 7.79 3.10
C VAL A 23 1.74 8.63 4.27
N ASN A 24 2.93 9.22 4.15
CA ASN A 24 3.47 10.11 5.17
C ASN A 24 2.62 11.39 5.34
N VAL A 25 2.05 11.93 4.27
CA VAL A 25 1.10 13.05 4.36
C VAL A 25 -0.16 12.62 5.12
N PHE A 26 -0.73 11.47 4.79
CA PHE A 26 -1.91 10.94 5.49
C PHE A 26 -1.66 10.77 6.98
N ARG A 27 -0.49 10.23 7.35
CA ARG A 27 -0.03 10.12 8.73
C ARG A 27 0.08 11.47 9.41
N LYS A 28 0.73 12.46 8.78
CA LYS A 28 0.95 13.80 9.38
C LYS A 28 -0.35 14.53 9.66
N ILE A 29 -1.33 14.41 8.78
CA ILE A 29 -2.62 15.08 8.95
C ILE A 29 -3.59 14.28 9.82
N GLY A 30 -3.24 13.04 10.19
CA GLY A 30 -4.13 12.12 10.90
C GLY A 30 -5.40 11.84 10.11
N LEU A 31 -5.26 11.61 8.79
CA LEU A 31 -6.38 11.59 7.85
C LEU A 31 -7.44 10.57 8.24
N TYR A 32 -7.03 9.33 8.45
CA TYR A 32 -7.96 8.22 8.70
C TYR A 32 -8.56 8.33 10.09
N ARG A 33 -7.76 8.70 11.10
CA ARG A 33 -8.28 8.94 12.45
C ARG A 33 -9.36 10.02 12.45
N ARG A 34 -9.14 11.15 11.78
CA ARG A 34 -10.13 12.25 11.72
C ARG A 34 -11.43 11.83 11.03
N ILE A 35 -11.33 11.02 9.97
CA ILE A 35 -12.52 10.47 9.29
C ILE A 35 -13.29 9.57 10.27
N LEU A 36 -12.62 8.65 10.97
CA LEU A 36 -13.26 7.74 11.92
C LEU A 36 -13.87 8.47 13.13
N GLU A 37 -13.15 9.44 13.70
CA GLU A 37 -13.67 10.28 14.78
C GLU A 37 -14.92 11.06 14.34
N SER A 38 -14.98 11.52 13.08
CA SER A 38 -16.15 12.21 12.53
C SER A 38 -17.38 11.29 12.36
N THR A 39 -17.17 9.97 12.32
CA THR A 39 -18.25 8.99 12.28
C THR A 39 -18.66 8.47 13.67
N GLY A 40 -18.08 9.01 14.74
CA GLY A 40 -18.40 8.65 16.12
C GLY A 40 -17.50 7.58 16.76
N THR A 41 -16.45 7.14 16.06
CA THR A 41 -15.49 6.17 16.60
C THR A 41 -14.69 6.79 17.75
N GLU A 42 -14.48 6.03 18.83
CA GLU A 42 -13.68 6.48 19.97
C GLU A 42 -12.24 6.86 19.53
N PRO A 43 -11.65 7.99 19.98
CA PRO A 43 -10.35 8.46 19.52
C PRO A 43 -9.21 7.43 19.65
N LYS A 44 -9.24 6.62 20.72
CA LYS A 44 -8.26 5.56 20.93
C LYS A 44 -8.35 4.49 19.83
N ILE A 45 -9.56 4.01 19.56
CA ILE A 45 -9.86 3.01 18.54
C ILE A 45 -9.52 3.57 17.14
N ALA A 46 -9.90 4.82 16.87
CA ALA A 46 -9.60 5.50 15.61
C ALA A 46 -8.08 5.61 15.34
N ALA A 47 -7.28 5.88 16.38
CA ALA A 47 -5.82 5.93 16.27
C ALA A 47 -5.20 4.54 16.01
N GLU A 48 -5.73 3.49 16.64
CA GLU A 48 -5.29 2.11 16.42
C GLU A 48 -5.56 1.65 14.98
N ILE A 49 -6.77 1.94 14.47
CA ILE A 49 -7.16 1.64 13.08
C ILE A 49 -6.28 2.41 12.09
N GLU A 50 -6.06 3.71 12.32
CA GLU A 50 -5.19 4.53 11.47
C GLU A 50 -3.77 3.94 11.39
N ALA A 51 -3.22 3.53 12.53
CA ALA A 51 -1.90 2.90 12.56
C ALA A 51 -1.85 1.62 11.72
N GLN A 52 -2.89 0.77 11.80
CA GLN A 52 -2.99 -0.45 11.01
C GLN A 52 -3.12 -0.15 9.50
N MET A 53 -4.00 0.77 9.12
CA MET A 53 -4.19 1.17 7.72
C MET A 53 -2.90 1.71 7.10
N LEU A 54 -2.19 2.59 7.81
CA LEU A 54 -0.94 3.14 7.32
C LEU A 54 0.18 2.09 7.24
N SER A 55 0.23 1.12 8.17
CA SER A 55 1.18 0.00 8.11
C SER A 55 0.96 -0.85 6.85
N ILE A 56 -0.30 -1.18 6.56
CA ILE A 56 -0.66 -1.94 5.35
C ILE A 56 -0.20 -1.22 4.09
N MET A 57 -0.43 0.09 4.02
CA MET A 57 -0.03 0.88 2.85
C MET A 57 1.49 0.88 2.68
N ASP A 58 2.25 1.06 3.77
CA ASP A 58 3.71 1.03 3.72
C ASP A 58 4.24 -0.35 3.25
N GLU A 59 3.70 -1.44 3.79
CA GLU A 59 4.07 -2.80 3.39
C GLU A 59 3.69 -3.10 1.94
N GLY A 60 2.47 -2.75 1.52
CA GLY A 60 2.00 -2.93 0.15
C GLY A 60 2.84 -2.18 -0.88
N ILE A 61 3.32 -0.97 -0.56
CA ILE A 61 4.23 -0.22 -1.43
C ILE A 61 5.56 -0.98 -1.62
N VAL A 62 6.13 -1.50 -0.52
CA VAL A 62 7.42 -2.22 -0.56
C VAL A 62 7.30 -3.51 -1.35
N GLU A 63 6.27 -4.30 -1.10
CA GLU A 63 6.03 -5.58 -1.77
C GLU A 63 5.76 -5.39 -3.28
N GLN A 64 4.88 -4.46 -3.62
CA GLN A 64 4.57 -4.16 -5.02
C GLN A 64 5.83 -3.68 -5.75
N TYR A 65 6.58 -2.75 -5.14
CA TYR A 65 7.83 -2.26 -5.73
C TYR A 65 8.83 -3.40 -5.95
N ALA A 66 8.98 -4.32 -5.00
CA ALA A 66 9.88 -5.46 -5.14
C ALA A 66 9.47 -6.36 -6.32
N LEU A 67 8.17 -6.64 -6.48
CA LEU A 67 7.65 -7.44 -7.59
C LEU A 67 7.89 -6.77 -8.96
N PHE A 68 7.59 -5.48 -9.09
CA PHE A 68 7.82 -4.74 -10.33
C PHE A 68 9.32 -4.58 -10.63
N SER A 69 10.16 -4.44 -9.60
CA SER A 69 11.62 -4.34 -9.76
C SER A 69 12.19 -5.61 -10.40
N ARG A 70 11.68 -6.79 -10.01
CA ARG A 70 12.07 -8.07 -10.63
C ARG A 70 11.69 -8.11 -12.11
N LEU A 71 10.50 -7.65 -12.48
CA LEU A 71 10.09 -7.53 -13.89
C LEU A 71 11.03 -6.60 -14.68
N VAL A 72 11.30 -5.39 -14.16
CA VAL A 72 12.11 -4.37 -14.84
C VAL A 72 13.56 -4.83 -15.02
N ARG A 73 14.12 -5.55 -14.04
CA ARG A 73 15.46 -6.16 -14.14
C ARG A 73 15.51 -7.34 -15.13
N GLY A 74 14.35 -7.89 -15.48
CA GLY A 74 14.23 -9.06 -16.36
C GLY A 74 14.44 -10.38 -15.61
N GLU A 75 14.25 -10.37 -14.29
CA GLU A 75 14.31 -11.55 -13.42
C GLU A 75 13.00 -12.36 -13.46
N LEU A 76 11.93 -11.78 -14.01
CA LEU A 76 10.63 -12.40 -14.20
C LEU A 76 10.19 -12.28 -15.66
N ALA A 77 9.68 -13.38 -16.23
CA ALA A 77 8.94 -13.32 -17.48
C ALA A 77 7.61 -12.58 -17.28
N PHE A 78 7.11 -11.90 -18.31
CA PHE A 78 5.87 -11.10 -18.19
C PHE A 78 4.66 -11.93 -17.74
N ALA A 79 4.49 -13.14 -18.29
CA ALA A 79 3.38 -14.02 -17.90
C ALA A 79 3.46 -14.44 -16.42
N GLU A 80 4.66 -14.72 -15.92
CA GLU A 80 4.90 -15.08 -14.53
C GLU A 80 4.67 -13.90 -13.59
N PHE A 81 5.14 -12.71 -13.98
CA PHE A 81 4.87 -11.46 -13.27
C PHE A 81 3.37 -11.22 -13.11
N VAL A 82 2.57 -11.38 -14.19
CA VAL A 82 1.12 -11.17 -14.13
C VAL A 82 0.45 -12.12 -13.11
N GLN A 83 0.89 -13.38 -13.04
CA GLN A 83 0.35 -14.33 -12.06
C GLN A 83 0.72 -13.94 -10.63
N GLN A 84 1.99 -13.60 -10.38
CA GLN A 84 2.44 -13.16 -9.06
C GLN A 84 1.75 -11.86 -8.63
N TRP A 85 1.57 -10.92 -9.56
CA TRP A 85 0.89 -9.65 -9.30
C TRP A 85 -0.58 -9.85 -8.95
N LYS A 86 -1.26 -10.74 -9.67
CA LYS A 86 -2.66 -11.09 -9.37
C LYS A 86 -2.81 -11.69 -7.97
N VAL A 87 -1.94 -12.64 -7.60
CA VAL A 87 -1.95 -13.27 -6.27
C VAL A 87 -1.72 -12.21 -5.20
N TRP A 88 -0.65 -11.44 -5.33
CA TRP A 88 -0.34 -10.33 -4.42
C TRP A 88 -1.51 -9.36 -4.27
N TYR A 89 -2.13 -8.94 -5.38
CA TYR A 89 -3.24 -7.99 -5.34
C TYR A 89 -4.45 -8.53 -4.57
N VAL A 90 -4.79 -9.80 -4.76
CA VAL A 90 -5.89 -10.45 -4.03
C VAL A 90 -5.59 -10.52 -2.54
N GLU A 91 -4.37 -10.90 -2.17
CA GLU A 91 -3.94 -10.98 -0.77
C GLU A 91 -3.92 -9.60 -0.10
N TYR A 92 -3.38 -8.60 -0.79
CA TYR A 92 -3.33 -7.21 -0.33
C TYR A 92 -4.73 -6.62 -0.18
N ALA A 93 -5.62 -6.82 -1.16
CA ALA A 93 -7.01 -6.36 -1.10
C ALA A 93 -7.76 -7.02 0.07
N ALA A 94 -7.64 -8.33 0.24
CA ALA A 94 -8.25 -9.04 1.37
C ALA A 94 -7.72 -8.55 2.72
N TRP A 95 -6.45 -8.13 2.79
CA TRP A 95 -5.91 -7.53 4.00
C TRP A 95 -6.47 -6.14 4.29
N CYS A 96 -6.54 -5.27 3.26
CA CYS A 96 -7.21 -3.98 3.35
C CYS A 96 -8.66 -4.12 3.82
N ASP A 97 -9.40 -5.09 3.26
CA ASP A 97 -10.79 -5.36 3.60
C ASP A 97 -10.92 -5.80 5.07
N ARG A 98 -10.05 -6.69 5.56
CA ARG A 98 -10.07 -7.13 6.96
C ARG A 98 -9.87 -5.96 7.93
N VAL A 99 -8.85 -5.13 7.72
CA VAL A 99 -8.61 -3.98 8.61
C VAL A 99 -9.74 -2.96 8.53
N SER A 100 -10.31 -2.74 7.34
CA SER A 100 -11.48 -1.87 7.18
C SER A 100 -12.73 -2.43 7.87
N LEU A 101 -12.99 -3.74 7.77
CA LEU A 101 -14.12 -4.40 8.42
C LEU A 101 -13.99 -4.43 9.94
N ASP A 102 -12.80 -4.72 10.45
CA ASP A 102 -12.53 -4.67 11.88
C ASP A 102 -12.68 -3.24 12.40
N ALA A 103 -12.25 -2.23 11.63
CA ALA A 103 -12.49 -0.82 11.94
C ALA A 103 -13.99 -0.48 12.05
N PHE A 104 -14.81 -0.93 11.10
CA PHE A 104 -16.26 -0.72 11.12
C PHE A 104 -16.94 -1.40 12.30
N ARG A 105 -16.52 -2.62 12.67
CA ARG A 105 -17.09 -3.36 13.81
C ARG A 105 -16.88 -2.68 15.16
N HIS A 106 -15.79 -1.93 15.32
CA HIS A 106 -15.52 -1.20 16.56
C HIS A 106 -16.15 0.21 16.58
N ALA A 107 -16.71 0.66 15.46
CA ALA A 107 -17.37 1.96 15.32
C ALA A 107 -18.91 1.89 15.42
N ALA A 108 -19.50 0.70 15.31
CA ALA A 108 -20.94 0.43 15.42
C ALA A 108 -21.32 -0.01 16.84
#